data_AF-A0A067SPT6-F1
#
_entry.id   AF-A0A067SPT6-F1
#
_cell.length_a   1.000
_cell.length_b   1.000
_cell.length_c   1.000
_cell.angle_alpha   90.00
_cell.angle_beta   90.00
_cell.angle_gamma   90.00
#
_symmetry.space_group_name_H-M   'P 1'
#
loop_
_entity.id
_entity.type
_entity.pdbx_description
1 polymer ?
#
loop_
_entity_poly.entity_id
_entity_poly.type
_entity_poly.pdbx_seq_one_letter_code
_entity_poly.pdbx_strand_id
1 'polypeptide(L)' 'LYRIHSMSLAAKIHRWLSPPDTSNNRNEADEKRQNGTCSWFLNGERFLKWYKDPGFLWVYGK' A
#
# COMPACT_ATOMS: atom_id res chain seq x y z
N LEU A 1 -9.04 -35.54 -15.89
CA LEU A 1 -10.10 -34.53 -16.13
C LEU A 1 -10.39 -33.68 -14.89
N TYR A 2 -10.65 -34.26 -13.71
CA TYR A 2 -10.88 -33.50 -12.46
C TYR A 2 -9.74 -32.53 -12.05
N ARG A 3 -8.49 -32.92 -12.29
CA ARG A 3 -7.30 -32.15 -11.87
C ARG A 3 -7.05 -30.85 -12.67
N ILE A 4 -7.50 -30.79 -13.93
CA ILE A 4 -7.34 -29.60 -14.78
C ILE A 4 -8.41 -28.55 -14.42
N HIS A 5 -9.62 -29.01 -14.09
CA HIS A 5 -10.72 -28.15 -13.64
C HIS A 5 -10.39 -27.49 -12.28
N SER A 6 -9.81 -28.24 -11.32
CA SER A 6 -9.43 -27.67 -10.03
C SER A 6 -8.30 -26.63 -10.13
N MET A 7 -7.31 -26.84 -11.00
CA MET A 7 -6.25 -25.84 -11.27
C MET A 7 -6.83 -24.57 -11.90
N SER A 8 -7.81 -24.69 -12.80
CA SER A 8 -8.49 -23.55 -13.40
C SER A 8 -9.29 -22.73 -12.38
N LEU A 9 -9.95 -23.39 -11.43
CA LEU A 9 -10.68 -22.71 -10.35
C LEU A 9 -9.73 -21.96 -9.41
N ALA A 10 -8.63 -22.59 -9.00
CA ALA A 10 -7.61 -21.95 -8.17
C ALA A 10 -7.03 -20.71 -8.86
N ALA A 11 -6.71 -20.78 -10.15
CA ALA A 11 -6.22 -19.64 -10.92
C ALA A 11 -7.23 -18.48 -10.99
N LYS A 12 -8.53 -18.79 -11.13
CA LYS A 12 -9.61 -17.77 -11.11
C LYS A 12 -9.72 -17.09 -9.75
N ILE A 13 -9.65 -17.86 -8.66
CA ILE A 13 -9.69 -17.31 -7.30
C ILE A 13 -8.45 -16.43 -7.04
N HIS A 14 -7.25 -16.89 -7.40
CA HIS A 14 -6.03 -16.09 -7.27
C HIS A 14 -6.09 -14.78 -8.07
N ARG A 15 -6.65 -14.81 -9.28
CA ARG A 15 -6.85 -13.60 -10.09
C ARG A 15 -7.85 -12.64 -9.46
N TRP A 16 -8.94 -13.15 -8.87
CA TRP A 16 -9.92 -12.33 -8.17
C TRP A 16 -9.35 -11.70 -6.90
N LEU A 17 -8.49 -12.42 -6.17
CA LEU A 17 -7.78 -11.94 -4.98
C LEU A 17 -6.53 -11.10 -5.31
N SER A 18 -6.14 -11.01 -6.58
CA SER A 18 -4.95 -10.26 -6.96
C SER A 18 -5.17 -8.78 -6.63
N PRO A 19 -4.18 -8.11 -6.03
CA PRO A 19 -4.31 -6.69 -5.76
C PRO A 19 -4.48 -5.92 -7.08
N PRO A 20 -5.26 -4.83 -7.08
CA PRO A 20 -5.29 -3.94 -8.23
C PRO A 20 -3.90 -3.37 -8.47
N ASP A 21 -3.59 -3.02 -9.73
CA ASP A 21 -2.38 -2.27 -10.02
C ASP A 21 -2.47 -0.89 -9.36
N THR A 22 -1.60 -0.65 -8.38
CA THR A 22 -1.55 0.59 -7.61
C THR A 22 -0.70 1.67 -8.26
N SER A 23 -0.10 1.41 -9.43
CA SER A 23 0.79 2.32 -10.13
C SER A 23 0.13 3.67 -10.44
N ASN A 24 -1.09 3.66 -10.97
CA ASN A 24 -1.86 4.87 -11.29
C ASN A 24 -2.09 5.75 -10.06
N ASN A 25 -2.53 5.16 -8.95
CA ASN A 25 -2.77 5.90 -7.70
C ASN A 25 -1.47 6.49 -7.13
N ARG A 26 -0.36 5.74 -7.24
CA ARG A 26 0.96 6.24 -6.83
C ARG A 26 1.40 7.44 -7.68
N ASN A 27 1.25 7.35 -8.99
CA ASN A 27 1.65 8.40 -9.91
C ASN A 27 0.78 9.66 -9.69
N GLU A 28 -0.53 9.50 -9.57
CA GLU A 28 -1.46 10.62 -9.29
C GLU A 28 -1.15 11.29 -7.96
N ALA A 29 -0.85 10.51 -6.91
CA ALA A 29 -0.46 11.06 -5.62
C ALA A 29 0.86 11.83 -5.70
N ASP A 30 1.82 11.35 -6.50
CA ASP A 30 3.10 12.03 -6.69
C ASP A 30 2.96 13.32 -7.50
N GLU A 31 2.14 13.33 -8.56
CA GLU A 31 1.82 14.51 -9.36
C GLU A 31 1.11 15.60 -8.54
N LYS A 32 0.19 15.20 -7.66
CA LYS A 32 -0.56 16.13 -6.80
C LYS A 32 0.24 16.60 -5.58
N ARG A 33 1.30 15.87 -5.21
CA ARG A 33 2.13 16.18 -4.05
C ARG A 33 2.83 17.52 -4.25
N GLN A 34 2.73 18.39 -3.26
CA GLN A 34 3.47 19.65 -3.25
C GLN A 34 4.80 19.48 -2.52
N ASN A 35 5.77 20.33 -2.84
CA ASN A 35 7.01 20.34 -2.08
C ASN A 35 6.70 20.61 -0.59
N GLY A 36 7.25 19.78 0.30
CA GLY A 36 6.99 19.86 1.73
C GLY A 36 5.72 19.14 2.22
N THR A 37 4.93 18.52 1.34
CA THR A 37 3.82 17.65 1.76
C THR A 37 4.34 16.55 2.69
N CYS A 38 3.64 16.33 3.79
CA CYS A 38 3.99 15.38 4.85
C CYS A 38 5.31 15.65 5.59
N SER A 39 6.06 16.74 5.32
CA SER A 39 7.31 17.03 6.04
C SER A 39 7.12 17.17 7.54
N TRP A 40 5.99 17.72 8.00
CA TRP A 40 5.65 17.83 9.42
C TRP A 40 5.56 16.46 10.12
N PHE A 41 5.20 15.42 9.38
CA PHE A 41 5.05 14.06 9.87
C PHE A 41 6.36 13.28 9.70
N LEU A 42 6.93 13.29 8.49
CA LEU A 42 8.12 12.52 8.13
C LEU A 42 9.37 12.95 8.91
N ASN A 43 9.49 14.24 9.22
CA ASN A 43 10.57 14.75 10.06
C ASN A 43 10.20 14.76 11.55
N GLY A 44 8.98 14.34 11.89
CA GLY A 44 8.49 14.30 13.26
C GLY A 44 9.11 13.15 14.05
N GLU A 45 9.41 13.39 15.32
CA GLU A 45 10.04 12.42 16.21
C GLU A 45 9.24 11.11 16.31
N ARG A 46 7.90 11.19 16.25
CA ARG A 46 7.02 10.03 16.30
C ARG A 46 7.22 9.09 15.11
N PHE A 47 7.31 9.64 13.89
CA PHE A 47 7.58 8.84 12.70
C PHE A 47 9.00 8.28 12.73
N LEU A 48 9.99 9.10 13.09
CA LEU A 48 11.39 8.66 13.15
C LEU A 48 11.63 7.55 14.18
N LYS A 49 10.94 7.58 15.32
CA LYS A 49 10.98 6.49 16.32
C LYS A 49 10.37 5.21 15.75
N TRP A 50 9.17 5.30 15.16
CA TRP A 50 8.53 4.16 14.51
C TRP A 50 9.36 3.59 13.34
N TYR A 51 10.05 4.45 12.58
CA TYR A 51 10.91 4.01 11.48
C TYR A 51 12.09 3.17 11.97
N LYS A 52 12.61 3.46 13.17
CA LYS A 52 13.70 2.70 13.79
C LYS A 52 13.24 1.41 14.46
N ASP A 53 12.05 1.44 15.08
CA ASP A 53 11.45 0.30 15.77
C ASP A 53 9.97 0.16 15.36
N PRO A 54 9.68 -0.64 14.32
CA PRO A 54 8.36 -0.70 13.72
C PRO A 54 7.31 -1.33 14.64
N GLY A 55 6.17 -0.65 14.75
CA GLY A 55 4.99 -1.11 15.48
C GLY A 55 3.72 -0.45 14.96
N PHE A 56 2.74 -0.21 15.83
CA PHE A 56 1.52 0.53 15.44
C PHE A 56 1.74 2.05 15.51
N LEU A 57 1.51 2.73 14.39
CA LEU A 57 1.55 4.19 14.31
C LEU A 57 0.22 4.73 13.79
N TRP A 58 -0.58 5.30 14.69
CA TRP A 58 -1.83 5.98 14.35
C TRP A 58 -1.54 7.42 13.89
N VAL A 59 -1.84 7.70 12.62
CA VAL A 59 -1.75 9.04 12.03
C VAL A 59 -3.15 9.62 11.97
N TYR A 60 -3.32 10.80 12.57
CA TYR A 60 -4.52 11.59 12.43
C TYR A 60 -4.21 12.77 11.51
N GLY A 61 -5.08 13.01 10.53
CA GLY A 61 -5.04 14.23 9.74
C GLY A 61 -5.31 15.45 10.61
N LYS A 62 -4.95 16.63 10.09
CA LYS A 62 -5.32 17.91 10.70
C LYS A 62 -6.57 18.46 10.03
#